data_AF-A0A2S8GC86-F1
#
_entry.id   AF-A0A2S8GC86-F1
#
_cell.length_a   1.000
_cell.length_b   1.000
_cell.length_c   1.000
_cell.angle_alpha   90.00
_cell.angle_beta   90.00
_cell.angle_gamma   90.00
#
_symmetry.space_group_name_H-M   'P 1'
#
loop_
_entity.id
_entity.type
_entity.pdbx_description
1 polymer ?
#
loop_
_entity_poly.entity_id
_entity_poly.type
_entity_poly.pdbx_seq_one_letter_code
_entity_poly.pdbx_strand_id
1 'polypeptide(L)'
;MIFHRPFKLHLLDRIARVALPCPSSTAREHQYPWDFTELFPEPDSRISFVGYGSLINLISARRSFSDEIVSRARPVVVLGVKRVYEYVMSPRGRGIYGDDHREGGYGVLNARASQDPDDWFNGIEFQLDIEAFHALHIRESAYDLLPAWTVTWEEDHLEPHISYFLSCRRETFAGRQTIDSGILPHPRYHEVCEDGCRAVSNEFLDAFRASTWVRNTRMTEAIDAGDQPLPGEA
;
A
#
# COMPACT_ATOMS: atom_id res chain seq x y z
N MET A 1 14.57 -22.00 -0.48
CA MET A 1 13.88 -21.97 0.82
C MET A 1 14.53 -20.84 1.60
N ILE A 2 13.91 -19.66 1.60
CA ILE A 2 14.43 -18.47 2.30
C ILE A 2 13.84 -18.54 3.71
N PHE A 3 14.69 -18.63 4.72
CA PHE A 3 14.25 -18.58 6.12
C PHE A 3 14.04 -17.12 6.50
N HIS A 4 12.80 -16.65 6.43
CA HIS A 4 12.44 -15.32 6.89
C HIS A 4 12.59 -15.26 8.42
N ARG A 5 13.39 -14.32 8.93
CA ARG A 5 13.42 -14.01 10.35
C ARG A 5 12.14 -13.25 10.71
N PRO A 6 11.50 -13.53 11.86
CA PRO A 6 10.31 -12.79 12.27
C PRO A 6 10.68 -11.33 12.53
N PHE A 7 10.02 -10.40 11.84
CA PHE A 7 10.15 -8.97 12.13
C PHE A 7 9.57 -8.69 13.51
N LYS A 8 10.33 -7.95 14.30
CA LYS A 8 9.97 -7.62 15.67
C LYS A 8 9.29 -6.26 15.66
N LEU A 9 7.97 -6.20 15.87
CA LEU A 9 7.23 -4.93 15.86
C LEU A 9 7.80 -3.86 16.81
N HIS A 10 8.41 -4.24 17.94
CA HIS A 10 9.10 -3.29 18.84
C HIS A 10 10.31 -2.57 18.20
N LEU A 11 10.77 -3.03 17.03
CA LEU A 11 11.76 -2.32 16.23
C LEU A 11 11.17 -1.05 15.61
N LEU A 12 9.85 -1.01 15.34
CA LEU A 12 9.16 0.21 14.94
C LEU A 12 9.24 1.27 16.03
N ASP A 13 9.12 0.89 17.30
CA ASP A 13 9.31 1.84 18.42
C ASP A 13 10.72 2.44 18.44
N ARG A 14 11.74 1.70 17.97
CA ARG A 14 13.10 2.22 17.86
C ARG A 14 13.21 3.22 16.70
N ILE A 15 12.59 2.94 15.56
CA ILE A 15 12.62 3.85 14.40
C ILE A 15 11.77 5.09 14.66
N ALA A 16 10.60 4.96 15.31
CA ALA A 16 9.74 6.08 15.69
C ALA A 16 10.44 7.05 16.65
N ARG A 17 11.45 6.58 17.40
CA ARG A 17 12.31 7.42 18.25
C ARG A 17 13.44 8.10 17.47
N VAL A 18 13.75 7.66 16.26
CA VAL A 18 14.65 8.40 15.37
C VAL A 18 13.86 9.59 14.82
N ALA A 19 14.34 10.79 15.09
CA ALA A 19 13.78 12.00 14.52
C ALA A 19 14.06 12.02 13.01
N LEU A 20 13.12 11.51 12.23
CA LEU A 20 13.18 11.57 10.78
C LEU A 20 12.58 12.91 10.31
N PRO A 21 13.24 13.63 9.39
CA PRO A 21 12.66 14.86 8.85
C PRO A 21 11.42 14.53 8.03
N CYS A 22 10.57 15.52 7.75
CA CYS A 22 9.41 15.31 6.90
C CYS A 22 9.84 14.74 5.53
N PRO A 23 9.24 13.64 5.03
CA PRO A 23 9.63 13.07 3.73
C PRO A 23 9.62 14.08 2.59
N SER A 24 8.66 15.02 2.60
CA SER A 24 8.54 16.06 1.57
C SER A 24 9.62 17.14 1.62
N SER A 25 10.40 17.20 2.71
CA SER A 25 11.62 18.03 2.78
C SER A 25 12.84 17.36 2.13
N THR A 26 12.79 16.04 1.95
CA THR A 26 13.88 15.24 1.35
C THR A 26 13.59 14.91 -0.12
N ALA A 27 12.32 14.70 -0.46
CA ALA A 27 11.89 14.29 -1.80
C ALA A 27 10.60 14.99 -2.21
N ARG A 28 10.43 15.23 -3.51
CA ARG A 28 9.27 15.94 -4.04
C ARG A 28 8.07 15.00 -4.19
N GLU A 29 6.87 15.51 -3.93
CA GLU A 29 5.63 14.85 -4.33
C GLU A 29 5.35 15.08 -5.82
N HIS A 30 4.84 14.06 -6.50
CA HIS A 30 4.47 14.16 -7.93
C HIS A 30 2.98 13.95 -8.10
N GLN A 31 2.27 15.00 -8.54
CA GLN A 31 0.84 14.93 -8.77
C GLN A 31 0.53 14.21 -10.08
N TYR A 32 -0.61 13.53 -10.16
CA TYR A 32 -1.08 12.90 -11.40
C TYR A 32 -1.65 13.94 -12.39
N PRO A 33 -1.35 13.84 -13.71
CA PRO A 33 -0.46 12.86 -14.34
C PRO A 33 1.01 13.19 -14.07
N TRP A 34 1.83 12.15 -13.87
CA TRP A 34 3.22 12.32 -13.48
C TRP A 34 4.09 12.81 -14.63
N ASP A 35 5.08 13.66 -14.32
CA ASP A 35 6.12 14.05 -15.27
C ASP A 35 7.26 13.03 -15.25
N PHE A 36 7.36 12.24 -16.31
CA PHE A 36 8.38 11.20 -16.45
C PHE A 36 9.78 11.78 -16.61
N THR A 37 9.92 12.99 -17.14
CA THR A 37 11.22 13.65 -17.30
C THR A 37 11.79 14.09 -15.95
N GLU A 38 10.91 14.47 -15.02
CA GLU A 38 11.29 14.78 -13.64
C GLU A 38 11.65 13.51 -12.85
N LEU A 39 10.86 12.45 -13.03
CA LEU A 39 11.02 11.18 -12.33
C LEU A 39 12.25 10.38 -12.81
N PHE A 40 12.61 10.50 -14.08
CA PHE A 40 13.70 9.76 -14.72
C PHE A 40 14.60 10.72 -15.52
N PRO A 41 15.39 11.57 -14.85
CA PRO A 41 16.25 12.55 -15.52
C PRO A 41 17.37 11.89 -16.33
N GLU A 42 17.82 10.70 -15.92
CA GLU A 42 18.86 9.91 -16.59
C GLU A 42 18.31 8.55 -17.07
N PRO A 43 18.84 7.96 -18.16
CA PRO A 43 18.34 6.69 -18.73
C PRO A 43 18.32 5.51 -17.74
N ASP A 44 19.31 5.46 -16.84
CA ASP A 44 19.45 4.39 -15.85
C ASP A 44 18.80 4.73 -14.49
N SER A 45 18.06 5.84 -14.42
CA SER A 45 17.33 6.22 -13.20
C SER A 45 16.38 5.11 -12.76
N ARG A 46 16.29 4.91 -11.45
CA ARG A 46 15.35 3.99 -10.82
C ARG A 46 14.63 4.68 -9.68
N ILE A 47 13.37 4.36 -9.50
CA ILE A 47 12.55 4.83 -8.39
C ILE A 47 12.29 3.68 -7.43
N SER A 48 12.60 3.89 -6.16
CA SER A 48 12.16 3.01 -5.09
C SER A 48 10.67 3.21 -4.87
N PHE A 49 9.87 2.17 -5.11
CA PHE A 49 8.41 2.24 -5.13
C PHE A 49 7.79 1.12 -4.28
N VAL A 50 6.84 1.47 -3.41
CA VAL A 50 6.15 0.53 -2.53
C VAL A 50 4.74 0.21 -3.02
N GLY A 51 4.54 -1.06 -3.37
CA GLY A 51 3.22 -1.64 -3.54
C GLY A 51 2.63 -2.09 -2.20
N TYR A 52 1.46 -1.57 -1.84
CA TYR A 52 0.83 -1.82 -0.53
C TYR A 52 -0.57 -2.44 -0.59
N GLY A 53 -1.08 -2.67 -1.81
CA GLY A 53 -2.33 -3.39 -2.06
C GLY A 53 -2.08 -4.66 -2.86
N SER A 54 -2.83 -4.86 -3.95
CA SER A 54 -2.66 -6.05 -4.81
C SER A 54 -1.23 -6.28 -5.34
N LEU A 55 -0.37 -5.25 -5.39
CA LEU A 55 1.03 -5.38 -5.77
C LEU A 55 1.90 -6.11 -4.73
N ILE A 56 1.41 -6.30 -3.49
CA ILE A 56 2.07 -7.19 -2.51
C ILE A 56 2.10 -8.62 -3.06
N ASN A 57 1.06 -9.02 -3.80
CA ASN A 57 1.03 -10.32 -4.46
C ASN A 57 1.92 -10.29 -5.72
N LEU A 58 3.04 -11.02 -5.68
CA LEU A 58 4.02 -11.01 -6.78
C LEU A 58 3.45 -11.56 -8.11
N ILE A 59 2.41 -12.40 -8.09
CA ILE A 59 1.71 -12.83 -9.33
C ILE A 59 0.96 -11.65 -9.94
N SER A 60 0.30 -10.84 -9.12
CA SER A 60 -0.34 -9.59 -9.55
C SER A 60 0.68 -8.53 -9.98
N ALA A 61 1.86 -8.48 -9.37
CA ALA A 61 2.94 -7.58 -9.75
C ALA A 61 3.54 -7.92 -11.12
N ARG A 62 3.74 -9.21 -11.43
CA ARG A 62 4.23 -9.70 -12.74
C ARG A 62 3.35 -9.33 -13.94
N ARG A 63 2.10 -8.90 -13.71
CA ARG A 63 1.24 -8.36 -14.77
C ARG A 63 1.64 -6.95 -15.21
N SER A 64 2.48 -6.27 -14.42
CA SER A 64 2.90 -4.89 -14.63
C SER A 64 4.41 -4.75 -14.72
N PHE A 65 5.18 -5.62 -14.07
CA PHE A 65 6.63 -5.54 -13.97
C PHE A 65 7.32 -6.77 -14.55
N SER A 66 8.55 -6.58 -15.02
CA SER A 66 9.40 -7.67 -15.50
C SER A 66 9.75 -8.65 -14.38
N ASP A 67 10.13 -9.88 -14.74
CA ASP A 67 10.58 -10.87 -13.76
C ASP A 67 11.85 -10.41 -13.02
N GLU A 68 12.72 -9.63 -13.67
CA GLU A 68 13.90 -9.05 -13.02
C GLU A 68 13.49 -8.13 -11.87
N ILE A 69 12.58 -7.18 -12.11
CA ILE A 69 12.07 -6.26 -11.08
C ILE A 69 11.41 -7.03 -9.94
N VAL A 70 10.56 -8.01 -10.27
CA VAL A 70 9.85 -8.81 -9.26
C VAL A 70 10.81 -9.68 -8.45
N SER A 71 11.88 -10.21 -9.06
CA SER A 71 12.88 -11.04 -8.35
C SER A 71 13.72 -10.26 -7.33
N ARG A 72 13.83 -8.94 -7.52
CA ARG A 72 14.54 -8.01 -6.62
C ARG A 72 13.62 -7.32 -5.62
N ALA A 73 12.31 -7.59 -5.70
CA ALA A 73 11.34 -7.01 -4.79
C ALA A 73 11.60 -7.49 -3.36
N ARG A 74 11.45 -6.59 -2.39
CA ARG A 74 11.71 -6.89 -0.98
C ARG A 74 10.61 -6.40 -0.06
N PRO A 75 10.30 -7.13 1.03
CA PRO A 75 9.35 -6.67 2.03
C PRO A 75 9.92 -5.48 2.81
N VAL A 76 9.05 -4.50 3.08
CA VAL A 76 9.41 -3.24 3.76
C VAL A 76 8.32 -2.81 4.73
N VAL A 77 8.66 -1.86 5.60
CA VAL A 77 7.71 -1.06 6.39
C VAL A 77 7.80 0.39 5.98
N VAL A 78 6.65 1.02 5.77
CA VAL A 78 6.47 2.44 5.42
C VAL A 78 5.93 3.17 6.64
N LEU A 79 6.55 4.30 6.99
CA LEU A 79 6.33 5.02 8.24
C LEU A 79 5.59 6.35 8.00
N GLY A 80 4.72 6.73 8.95
CA GLY A 80 3.93 7.97 8.86
C GLY A 80 2.88 7.92 7.74
N VAL A 81 2.39 6.72 7.42
CA VAL A 81 1.42 6.51 6.34
C VAL A 81 0.36 5.51 6.78
N LYS A 82 -0.89 5.90 6.55
CA LYS A 82 -2.08 5.12 6.87
C LYS A 82 -2.56 4.37 5.64
N ARG A 83 -2.62 3.04 5.69
CA ARG A 83 -3.25 2.20 4.66
C ARG A 83 -4.73 2.00 4.97
N VAL A 84 -5.62 2.28 4.01
CA VAL A 84 -7.07 2.33 4.25
C VAL A 84 -7.88 1.84 3.05
N TYR A 85 -8.94 1.08 3.31
CA TYR A 85 -9.96 0.74 2.32
C TYR A 85 -10.93 1.89 2.11
N GLU A 86 -10.71 2.65 1.06
CA GLU A 86 -11.56 3.80 0.72
C GLU A 86 -11.49 4.20 -0.75
N TYR A 87 -10.58 3.62 -1.55
CA TYR A 87 -10.58 3.92 -2.97
C TYR A 87 -11.70 3.13 -3.64
N VAL A 88 -12.65 3.83 -4.25
CA VAL A 88 -13.75 3.20 -4.97
C VAL A 88 -13.19 2.44 -6.17
N MET A 89 -13.42 1.12 -6.21
CA MET A 89 -12.87 0.24 -7.24
C MET A 89 -13.26 0.72 -8.65
N SER A 90 -12.26 0.89 -9.51
CA SER A 90 -12.46 1.31 -10.90
C SER A 90 -13.18 0.23 -11.71
N PRO A 91 -13.81 0.59 -12.85
CA PRO A 91 -14.41 -0.41 -13.76
C PRO A 91 -13.43 -1.51 -14.20
N ARG A 92 -12.17 -1.14 -14.46
CA ARG A 92 -11.10 -2.10 -14.77
C ARG A 92 -10.84 -3.05 -13.60
N GLY A 93 -10.82 -2.55 -12.37
CA GLY A 93 -10.70 -3.37 -11.16
C GLY A 93 -11.81 -4.39 -11.05
N ARG A 94 -13.06 -4.00 -11.30
CA ARG A 94 -14.21 -4.91 -11.30
C ARG A 94 -14.10 -6.00 -12.36
N GLY A 95 -13.62 -5.68 -13.56
CA GLY A 95 -13.35 -6.69 -14.58
C GLY A 95 -12.30 -7.74 -14.17
N ILE A 96 -11.41 -7.41 -13.23
CA ILE A 96 -10.36 -8.33 -12.73
C ILE A 96 -10.84 -9.12 -11.51
N TYR A 97 -11.48 -8.45 -10.54
CA TYR A 97 -11.82 -9.04 -9.25
C TYR A 97 -13.27 -9.55 -9.18
N GLY A 98 -14.09 -9.24 -10.18
CA GLY A 98 -15.50 -9.60 -10.26
C GLY A 98 -16.40 -8.38 -10.14
N ASP A 99 -17.56 -8.48 -10.79
CA ASP A 99 -18.67 -7.56 -10.62
C ASP A 99 -19.59 -8.15 -9.55
N ASP A 100 -19.43 -7.68 -8.31
CA ASP A 100 -20.47 -7.86 -7.30
C ASP A 100 -21.18 -6.52 -7.11
N HIS A 101 -22.48 -6.50 -7.41
CA HIS A 101 -23.29 -5.31 -7.54
C HIS A 101 -23.90 -4.90 -6.21
N ARG A 102 -23.04 -4.57 -5.23
CA ARG A 102 -23.49 -3.89 -4.02
C ARG A 102 -23.72 -2.41 -4.28
N GLU A 103 -24.80 -1.88 -3.74
CA GLU A 103 -25.07 -0.45 -3.68
C GLU A 103 -23.95 0.23 -2.89
N GLY A 104 -23.34 1.30 -3.44
CA GLY A 104 -22.13 1.93 -2.90
C GLY A 104 -20.80 1.34 -3.40
N GLY A 105 -20.83 0.18 -4.06
CA GLY A 105 -19.64 -0.46 -4.63
C GLY A 105 -18.70 -1.06 -3.57
N TYR A 106 -17.48 -1.37 -4.01
CA TYR A 106 -16.43 -1.91 -3.14
C TYR A 106 -15.16 -1.04 -3.15
N GLY A 107 -14.53 -0.97 -1.99
CA GLY A 107 -13.26 -0.32 -1.77
C GLY A 107 -12.09 -1.23 -2.08
N VAL A 108 -11.04 -0.63 -2.62
CA VAL A 108 -9.68 -1.16 -2.61
C VAL A 108 -8.80 -0.24 -1.78
N LEU A 109 -7.56 -0.67 -1.57
CA LEU A 109 -6.63 0.03 -0.72
C LEU A 109 -6.19 1.35 -1.35
N ASN A 110 -6.20 2.39 -0.52
CA ASN A 110 -5.50 3.64 -0.68
C ASN A 110 -4.46 3.76 0.45
N ALA A 111 -3.57 4.74 0.34
CA ALA A 111 -2.67 5.15 1.40
C ALA A 111 -2.67 6.67 1.53
N ARG A 112 -2.61 7.17 2.76
CA ARG A 112 -2.57 8.60 3.08
C ARG A 112 -1.39 8.90 3.98
N ALA A 113 -0.62 9.95 3.66
CA ALA A 113 0.33 10.50 4.61
C ALA A 113 -0.40 10.84 5.92
N SER A 114 0.19 10.46 7.05
CA SER A 114 -0.37 10.68 8.38
C SER A 114 0.58 11.55 9.21
N GLN A 115 0.00 12.30 10.14
CA GLN A 115 0.76 13.01 11.17
C GLN A 115 0.88 12.18 12.45
N ASP A 116 0.19 11.03 12.51
CA ASP A 116 0.27 10.10 13.62
C ASP A 116 1.54 9.23 13.44
N PRO A 117 2.50 9.27 14.38
CA PRO A 117 3.71 8.44 14.30
C PRO A 117 3.41 6.94 14.44
N ASP A 118 2.23 6.57 14.96
CA ASP A 118 1.80 5.17 15.10
C ASP A 118 1.14 4.63 13.82
N ASP A 119 0.94 5.48 12.80
CA ASP A 119 0.50 5.05 11.47
C ASP A 119 1.69 4.59 10.62
N TRP A 120 1.66 3.32 10.27
CA TRP A 120 2.60 2.66 9.38
C TRP A 120 1.88 1.59 8.57
N PHE A 121 2.54 1.05 7.56
CA PHE A 121 2.11 -0.21 6.96
C PHE A 121 3.28 -1.00 6.39
N ASN A 122 3.12 -2.31 6.29
CA ASN A 122 4.06 -3.18 5.57
C ASN A 122 3.68 -3.30 4.07
N GLY A 123 4.68 -3.36 3.19
CA GLY A 123 4.47 -3.46 1.74
C GLY A 123 5.62 -4.16 1.04
N ILE A 124 5.56 -4.22 -0.29
CA ILE A 124 6.64 -4.73 -1.13
C ILE A 124 7.25 -3.57 -1.88
N GLU A 125 8.55 -3.39 -1.73
CA GLU A 125 9.33 -2.41 -2.46
C GLU A 125 9.90 -2.99 -3.75
N PHE A 126 9.82 -2.20 -4.82
CA PHE A 126 10.34 -2.48 -6.15
C PHE A 126 11.29 -1.34 -6.56
N GLN A 127 12.29 -1.67 -7.38
CA GLN A 127 13.12 -0.67 -8.06
C GLN A 127 12.62 -0.55 -9.50
N LEU A 128 11.89 0.53 -9.79
CA LEU A 128 11.22 0.72 -11.08
C LEU A 128 12.04 1.59 -12.00
N ASP A 129 12.24 1.13 -13.24
CA ASP A 129 12.70 1.96 -14.35
C ASP A 129 11.51 2.67 -15.03
N ILE A 130 11.83 3.48 -16.04
CA ILE A 130 10.85 4.26 -16.79
C ILE A 130 9.79 3.36 -17.48
N GLU A 131 10.17 2.20 -17.99
CA GLU A 131 9.26 1.26 -18.67
C GLU A 131 8.25 0.66 -17.70
N ALA A 132 8.73 0.19 -16.53
CA ALA A 132 7.87 -0.29 -15.47
C ALA A 132 6.95 0.80 -14.92
N PHE A 133 7.43 2.04 -14.87
CA PHE A 133 6.64 3.18 -14.44
C PHE A 133 5.55 3.56 -15.46
N HIS A 134 5.82 3.42 -16.75
CA HIS A 134 4.79 3.58 -17.80
C HIS A 134 3.69 2.53 -17.64
N ALA A 135 4.05 1.27 -17.37
CA ALA A 135 3.08 0.21 -17.10
C ALA A 135 2.23 0.52 -15.85
N LEU A 136 2.85 1.08 -14.80
CA LEU A 136 2.16 1.53 -13.60
C LEU A 136 1.19 2.69 -13.88
N HIS A 137 1.61 3.69 -14.66
CA HIS A 137 0.77 4.84 -15.02
C HIS A 137 -0.49 4.44 -15.81
N ILE A 138 -0.37 3.43 -16.69
CA ILE A 138 -1.53 2.87 -17.42
C ILE A 138 -2.51 2.15 -16.45
N ARG A 139 -1.98 1.58 -15.38
CA ARG A 139 -2.74 0.79 -14.42
C ARG A 139 -3.42 1.68 -13.36
N GLU A 140 -2.74 2.71 -12.90
CA GLU A 140 -3.09 3.46 -11.70
C GLU A 140 -3.38 4.93 -12.04
N SER A 141 -4.65 5.24 -12.31
CA SER A 141 -5.10 6.60 -12.60
C SER A 141 -5.58 7.33 -11.34
N ALA A 142 -5.40 8.65 -11.31
CA ALA A 142 -5.80 9.55 -10.23
C ALA A 142 -4.99 9.43 -8.91
N TYR A 143 -3.87 8.69 -8.93
CA TYR A 143 -2.97 8.56 -7.78
C TYR A 143 -1.78 9.51 -7.92
N ASP A 144 -1.56 10.34 -6.91
CA ASP A 144 -0.30 11.07 -6.77
C ASP A 144 0.79 10.11 -6.23
N LEU A 145 2.05 10.45 -6.48
CA LEU A 145 3.20 9.76 -5.88
C LEU A 145 3.72 10.57 -4.71
N LEU A 146 3.67 9.98 -3.53
CA LEU A 146 4.12 10.60 -2.30
C LEU A 146 5.37 9.88 -1.78
N PRO A 147 6.39 10.60 -1.30
CA PRO A 147 7.54 10.00 -0.65
C PRO A 147 7.18 9.62 0.79
N ALA A 148 7.77 8.52 1.28
CA ALA A 148 7.72 8.14 2.68
C ALA A 148 9.03 7.49 3.12
N TRP A 149 9.32 7.62 4.42
CA TRP A 149 10.38 6.85 5.03
C TRP A 149 10.02 5.38 5.06
N THR A 150 10.96 4.57 4.60
CA THR A 150 10.82 3.14 4.43
C THR A 150 12.02 2.45 5.07
N VAL A 151 11.79 1.30 5.67
CA VAL A 151 12.83 0.41 6.21
C VAL A 151 12.59 -1.00 5.71
N THR A 152 13.66 -1.79 5.62
CA THR A 152 13.59 -3.20 5.26
C THR A 152 12.88 -4.03 6.35
N TRP A 153 12.12 -5.04 5.94
CA TRP A 153 11.39 -5.92 6.88
C TRP A 153 12.29 -6.96 7.57
N GLU A 154 13.42 -7.34 6.97
CA GLU A 154 14.20 -8.51 7.44
C GLU A 154 15.49 -8.16 8.19
N GLU A 155 15.87 -6.90 8.24
CA GLU A 155 17.20 -6.51 8.71
C GLU A 155 17.20 -6.13 10.20
N ASP A 156 18.19 -6.66 10.93
CA ASP A 156 18.45 -6.28 12.33
C ASP A 156 18.93 -4.81 12.42
N HIS A 157 19.37 -4.25 11.29
CA HIS A 157 19.79 -2.87 11.12
C HIS A 157 18.80 -2.15 10.20
N LEU A 158 18.03 -1.25 10.78
CA LEU A 158 17.00 -0.50 10.07
C LEU A 158 17.63 0.80 9.60
N GLU A 159 18.06 0.84 8.35
CA GLU A 159 18.49 2.07 7.69
C GLU A 159 17.29 2.67 6.94
N PRO A 160 16.76 3.83 7.39
CA PRO A 160 15.63 4.46 6.71
C PRO A 160 16.07 5.07 5.38
N HIS A 161 15.29 4.81 4.33
CA HIS A 161 15.44 5.43 3.02
C HIS A 161 14.10 5.95 2.50
N ILE A 162 14.14 6.78 1.47
CA ILE A 162 12.92 7.29 0.82
C ILE A 162 12.46 6.30 -0.25
N SER A 163 11.18 5.96 -0.18
CA SER A 163 10.47 5.27 -1.25
C SER A 163 9.14 5.96 -1.53
N TYR A 164 8.65 5.79 -2.75
CA TYR A 164 7.39 6.37 -3.19
C TYR A 164 6.24 5.39 -3.05
N PHE A 165 5.05 5.91 -2.76
CA PHE A 165 3.81 5.15 -2.77
C PHE A 165 2.71 5.94 -3.46
N LEU A 166 1.69 5.23 -3.95
CA LEU A 166 0.53 5.85 -4.59
C LEU A 166 -0.46 6.37 -3.54
N SER A 167 -0.98 7.58 -3.71
CA SER A 167 -2.05 8.12 -2.87
C SER A 167 -3.12 8.81 -3.71
N CYS A 168 -4.36 8.33 -3.62
CA CYS A 168 -5.48 9.05 -4.19
C CYS A 168 -5.97 10.06 -3.15
N ARG A 169 -5.87 11.35 -3.49
CA ARG A 169 -6.29 12.47 -2.63
C ARG A 169 -7.54 13.20 -3.13
N ARG A 170 -8.03 12.82 -4.31
CA ARG A 170 -9.14 13.48 -4.99
C ARG A 170 -10.41 12.67 -4.73
N GLU A 171 -11.49 13.34 -4.34
CA GLU A 171 -12.79 12.67 -4.16
C GLU A 171 -13.41 12.24 -5.50
N THR A 172 -13.07 12.94 -6.57
CA THR A 172 -13.51 12.61 -7.93
C THR A 172 -12.37 12.70 -8.94
N PHE A 173 -12.45 11.88 -9.98
CA PHE A 173 -11.57 11.94 -11.15
C PHE A 173 -12.31 11.47 -12.41
N ALA A 174 -12.24 12.26 -13.49
CA ALA A 174 -12.93 11.97 -14.75
C ALA A 174 -14.44 11.67 -14.58
N GLY A 175 -15.13 12.43 -13.74
CA GLY A 175 -16.57 12.28 -13.48
C GLY A 175 -16.96 11.09 -12.59
N ARG A 176 -15.98 10.33 -12.07
CA ARG A 176 -16.19 9.20 -11.17
C ARG A 176 -15.78 9.54 -9.75
N GLN A 177 -16.54 9.08 -8.75
CA GLN A 177 -16.09 9.08 -7.36
C GLN A 177 -14.90 8.13 -7.17
N THR A 178 -13.83 8.63 -6.55
CA THR A 178 -12.59 7.89 -6.30
C THR A 178 -12.41 7.55 -4.83
N ILE A 179 -12.97 8.33 -3.90
CA ILE A 179 -12.84 8.11 -2.46
C ILE A 179 -14.22 7.97 -1.81
N ASP A 180 -14.38 6.93 -1.01
CA ASP A 180 -15.51 6.70 -0.10
C ASP A 180 -14.99 5.99 1.15
N SER A 181 -14.86 6.70 2.27
CA SER A 181 -14.38 6.12 3.53
C SER A 181 -15.41 5.23 4.24
N GLY A 182 -16.67 5.17 3.77
CA GLY A 182 -17.72 4.29 4.28
C GLY A 182 -17.81 2.92 3.59
N ILE A 183 -17.04 2.73 2.51
CA ILE A 183 -17.11 1.55 1.66
C ILE A 183 -16.48 0.32 2.32
N LEU A 184 -16.94 -0.88 1.96
CA LEU A 184 -16.34 -2.14 2.41
C LEU A 184 -15.26 -2.63 1.45
N PRO A 185 -14.25 -3.36 1.93
CA PRO A 185 -13.28 -4.03 1.07
C PRO A 185 -13.95 -4.96 0.06
N HIS A 186 -13.47 -4.98 -1.18
CA HIS A 186 -13.87 -6.02 -2.13
C HIS A 186 -13.30 -7.38 -1.68
N PRO A 187 -14.11 -8.44 -1.47
CA PRO A 187 -13.65 -9.70 -0.89
C PRO A 187 -12.49 -10.34 -1.65
N ARG A 188 -12.62 -10.51 -2.98
CA ARG A 188 -11.54 -11.11 -3.79
C ARG A 188 -10.27 -10.27 -3.87
N TYR A 189 -10.40 -8.94 -3.82
CA TYR A 189 -9.22 -8.07 -3.81
C TYR A 189 -8.48 -8.18 -2.48
N HIS A 190 -9.24 -8.22 -1.38
CA HIS A 190 -8.71 -8.41 -0.04
C HIS A 190 -7.99 -9.76 0.07
N GLU A 191 -8.60 -10.84 -0.40
CA GLU A 191 -7.99 -12.19 -0.47
C GLU A 191 -6.66 -12.16 -1.23
N VAL A 192 -6.60 -11.52 -2.40
CA VAL A 192 -5.34 -11.38 -3.16
C VAL A 192 -4.25 -10.66 -2.35
N CYS A 193 -4.62 -9.65 -1.56
CA CYS A 193 -3.68 -8.93 -0.70
C CYS A 193 -3.19 -9.82 0.44
N GLU A 194 -4.10 -10.52 1.13
CA GLU A 194 -3.74 -11.44 2.22
C GLU A 194 -2.87 -12.60 1.73
N ASP A 195 -3.17 -13.18 0.57
CA ASP A 195 -2.37 -14.23 -0.05
C ASP A 195 -0.96 -13.75 -0.38
N GLY A 196 -0.84 -12.51 -0.90
CA GLY A 196 0.45 -11.87 -1.11
C GLY A 196 1.23 -11.72 0.19
N CYS A 197 0.56 -11.29 1.27
CA CYS A 197 1.20 -11.15 2.57
C CYS A 197 1.63 -12.50 3.15
N ARG A 198 0.76 -13.51 3.09
CA ARG A 198 1.02 -14.86 3.58
C ARG A 198 2.17 -15.54 2.85
N ALA A 199 2.37 -15.21 1.57
CA ALA A 199 3.51 -15.68 0.80
C ALA A 199 4.86 -15.11 1.29
N VAL A 200 4.86 -13.98 2.00
CA VAL A 200 6.04 -13.43 2.70
C VAL A 200 6.21 -14.15 4.04
N SER A 201 5.26 -13.96 4.97
CA SER A 201 5.19 -14.71 6.23
C SER A 201 3.83 -14.48 6.91
N ASN A 202 3.52 -15.26 7.95
CA ASN A 202 2.33 -15.02 8.77
C ASN A 202 2.42 -13.71 9.55
N GLU A 203 3.60 -13.36 10.07
CA GLU A 203 3.84 -12.10 10.76
C GLU A 203 3.64 -10.90 9.83
N PHE A 204 3.99 -11.04 8.55
CA PHE A 204 3.73 -10.01 7.54
C PHE A 204 2.23 -9.85 7.28
N LEU A 205 1.46 -10.96 7.27
CA LEU A 205 0.00 -10.91 7.20
C LEU A 205 -0.63 -10.28 8.45
N ASP A 206 -0.15 -10.62 9.65
CA ASP A 206 -0.64 -10.04 10.90
C ASP A 206 -0.36 -8.54 10.97
N ALA A 207 0.84 -8.12 10.57
CA ALA A 207 1.20 -6.71 10.40
C ALA A 207 0.28 -6.03 9.37
N PHE A 208 -0.04 -6.71 8.27
CA PHE A 208 -0.96 -6.16 7.27
C PHE A 208 -2.33 -5.85 7.87
N ARG A 209 -2.89 -6.77 8.65
CA ARG A 209 -4.19 -6.60 9.31
C ARG A 209 -4.14 -5.52 10.39
N ALA A 210 -3.10 -5.53 11.22
CA ALA A 210 -2.94 -4.57 12.33
C ALA A 210 -2.77 -3.12 11.85
N SER A 211 -2.24 -2.94 10.65
CA SER A 211 -1.89 -1.63 10.09
C SER A 211 -2.90 -1.13 9.02
N THR A 212 -3.98 -1.88 8.77
CA THR A 212 -4.97 -1.54 7.73
C THR A 212 -6.28 -1.08 8.35
N TRP A 213 -6.85 -0.03 7.77
CA TRP A 213 -8.08 0.59 8.24
C TRP A 213 -9.26 0.33 7.30
N VAL A 214 -10.44 0.15 7.88
CA VAL A 214 -11.73 0.04 7.20
C VAL A 214 -12.72 0.93 7.96
N ARG A 215 -13.43 1.83 7.28
CA ARG A 215 -14.45 2.69 7.92
C ARG A 215 -13.94 3.41 9.18
N ASN A 216 -12.73 3.97 9.10
CA ASN A 216 -12.05 4.66 10.20
C ASN A 216 -11.78 3.79 11.45
N THR A 217 -11.84 2.47 11.35
CA THR A 217 -11.47 1.52 12.42
C THR A 217 -10.34 0.62 11.94
N ARG A 218 -9.41 0.22 12.81
CA ARG A 218 -8.38 -0.76 12.42
C ARG A 218 -9.05 -2.11 12.16
N MET A 219 -8.58 -2.86 11.16
CA MET A 219 -9.19 -4.14 10.80
C MET A 219 -9.21 -5.13 11.97
N THR A 220 -8.16 -5.14 12.80
CA THR A 220 -8.10 -6.01 14.00
C THR A 220 -9.16 -5.65 15.02
N GLU A 221 -9.40 -4.36 15.25
CA GLU A 221 -10.44 -3.88 16.18
C GLU A 221 -11.85 -4.20 15.67
N ALA A 222 -12.06 -4.14 14.35
CA ALA A 222 -13.33 -4.49 13.73
C ALA A 222 -13.67 -5.98 13.83
N ILE A 223 -12.65 -6.86 13.82
CA ILE A 223 -12.82 -8.30 14.02
C ILE A 223 -13.22 -8.57 15.48
N ASP A 224 -12.52 -7.96 16.44
CA ASP A 224 -12.81 -8.14 17.88
C ASP A 224 -14.21 -7.61 18.25
N ALA A 225 -14.69 -6.55 17.58
CA ALA A 225 -16.04 -6.02 17.77
C ALA A 225 -17.14 -6.90 17.16
N GLY A 226 -16.82 -7.74 16.16
CA GLY A 226 -17.76 -8.63 15.48
C GLY A 226 -18.17 -9.88 16.29
N ASP A 227 -17.46 -10.17 17.38
CA ASP A 227 -17.78 -11.24 18.34
C ASP A 227 -18.67 -10.78 19.50
N GLN A 228 -19.11 -9.51 19.52
CA GLN A 228 -20.17 -9.07 20.44
C GLN A 228 -21.54 -9.12 19.76
N PRO A 229 -22.53 -9.85 20.32
CA PRO A 229 -23.90 -9.81 19.81
C PRO A 229 -24.40 -8.36 19.82
N LEU A 230 -25.09 -7.96 18.74
CA LEU A 230 -25.68 -6.62 18.65
C LEU A 230 -26.62 -6.39 19.85
N PRO A 231 -26.63 -5.19 20.45
CA PRO A 231 -27.55 -4.88 21.55
C PRO A 231 -28.99 -5.01 21.06
N GLY A 232 -29.68 -6.09 21.46
CA GLY A 232 -31.06 -6.38 21.04
C GLY A 232 -31.31 -7.81 20.56
N GLU A 233 -30.30 -8.67 20.47
CA GLU A 233 -30.46 -10.10 20.15
C GLU A 233 -30.30 -11.00 21.39
N ALA A 234 -31.12 -10.76 22.42
CA ALA A 234 -31.31 -11.65 23.58
C ALA A 234 -32.79 -11.76 23.95
#